data_AF-A0A428S0G9-F1
#
_entry.id   AF-A0A428S0G9-F1
#
_cell.length_a   1.000
_cell.length_b   1.000
_cell.length_c   1.000
_cell.angle_alpha   90.00
_cell.angle_beta   90.00
_cell.angle_gamma   90.00
#
_symmetry.space_group_name_H-M   'P 1'
#
loop_
_entity.id
_entity.type
_entity.pdbx_description
1 polymer ?
#
loop_
_entity_poly.entity_id
_entity_poly.type
_entity_poly.pdbx_seq_one_letter_code
_entity_poly.pdbx_strand_id
1 'polypeptide(L)'
;MLVRDHLHDQNLPLPNIPLNEESRAYSLSWGSSGFEDPASFSNLPSRDHAIYLLNGVQFHVGSLYHLYEERQFMDLFHAFYDSPVEAGTKNKIWYIQFLALLALAKAISIQPASGATALPGSEFFLRAIKMLPDPSYLISDALTAVEALCSIALYLQCADQRNAAYIYVGSNTIDVLLQIHH
;
A
#
# COMPACT_ATOMS: atom_id res chain seq x y z
N MET A 1 -10.32 -54.27 -4.60
CA MET A 1 -11.53 -54.02 -5.41
C MET A 1 -12.72 -54.53 -4.63
N LEU A 2 -13.22 -53.73 -3.67
CA LEU A 2 -14.37 -54.04 -2.82
C LEU A 2 -14.61 -52.79 -1.97
N VAL A 3 -15.49 -51.91 -2.45
CA VAL A 3 -16.40 -50.95 -1.77
C VAL A 3 -16.89 -50.03 -2.90
N ARG A 4 -17.59 -50.59 -3.89
CA ARG A 4 -18.26 -49.79 -4.94
C ARG A 4 -19.73 -50.14 -5.14
N ASP A 5 -20.27 -51.04 -4.31
CA ASP A 5 -21.61 -51.63 -4.50
C ASP A 5 -22.56 -51.40 -3.32
N HIS A 6 -22.51 -50.24 -2.65
CA HIS A 6 -23.46 -49.98 -1.55
C HIS A 6 -24.09 -48.59 -1.48
N LEU A 7 -24.13 -47.84 -2.59
CA LEU A 7 -24.85 -46.55 -2.63
C LEU A 7 -25.90 -46.56 -3.76
N HIS A 8 -26.72 -47.59 -3.78
CA HIS A 8 -27.92 -47.69 -4.62
C HIS A 8 -29.14 -48.01 -3.76
N ASP A 9 -29.33 -47.25 -2.70
CA ASP A 9 -30.68 -46.95 -2.21
C ASP A 9 -30.62 -45.84 -1.17
N GLN A 10 -31.19 -44.68 -1.50
CA GLN A 10 -31.83 -43.73 -0.58
C GLN A 10 -32.15 -42.45 -1.36
N ASN A 11 -33.32 -42.47 -2.01
CA ASN A 11 -34.07 -41.25 -2.34
C ASN A 11 -34.55 -40.57 -1.06
N LEU A 12 -33.62 -40.01 -0.28
CA LEU A 12 -33.93 -39.09 0.80
C LEU A 12 -33.90 -37.68 0.21
N PRO A 13 -34.99 -36.89 0.31
CA PRO A 13 -34.92 -35.48 -0.04
C PRO A 13 -33.90 -34.83 0.89
N LEU A 14 -32.75 -34.45 0.33
CA LEU A 14 -31.77 -33.63 1.01
C LEU A 14 -32.53 -32.40 1.56
N PRO A 15 -32.38 -32.06 2.86
CA PRO A 15 -32.94 -30.81 3.33
C PRO A 15 -32.37 -29.71 2.44
N ASN A 16 -33.24 -28.89 1.86
CA ASN A 16 -32.83 -27.65 1.21
C ASN A 16 -32.26 -26.75 2.31
N ILE A 17 -31.00 -26.99 2.67
CA ILE A 17 -30.20 -26.06 3.44
C ILE A 17 -30.07 -24.87 2.50
N PRO A 18 -30.70 -23.71 2.80
CA PRO A 18 -30.47 -22.53 1.99
C PRO A 18 -28.96 -22.29 2.03
N LEU A 19 -28.33 -22.39 0.85
CA LEU A 19 -26.93 -22.02 0.69
C LEU A 19 -26.82 -20.58 1.17
N ASN A 20 -26.13 -20.44 2.31
CA ASN A 20 -25.91 -19.26 3.10
C ASN A 20 -25.97 -17.96 2.28
N GLU A 21 -26.93 -17.08 2.60
CA GLU A 21 -27.01 -15.71 2.05
C GLU A 21 -25.75 -14.86 2.37
N GLU A 22 -24.84 -15.38 3.21
CA GLU A 22 -23.56 -14.77 3.58
C GLU A 22 -22.55 -14.66 2.42
N SER A 23 -22.83 -15.26 1.26
CA SER A 23 -22.00 -15.12 0.04
C SER A 23 -22.61 -14.17 -1.01
N ARG A 24 -23.41 -13.18 -0.59
CA ARG A 24 -23.71 -12.01 -1.43
C ARG A 24 -22.92 -10.81 -0.90
N ALA A 25 -21.60 -10.87 -1.02
CA ALA A 25 -20.75 -9.71 -0.75
C ALA A 25 -21.29 -8.54 -1.59
N TYR A 26 -21.62 -7.43 -0.94
CA TYR A 26 -21.96 -6.19 -1.63
C TYR A 26 -20.74 -5.78 -2.46
N SER A 27 -20.90 -5.64 -3.78
CA SER A 27 -19.84 -5.12 -4.64
C SER A 27 -19.65 -3.63 -4.30
N LEU A 28 -18.72 -3.33 -3.40
CA LEU A 28 -18.28 -1.97 -3.18
C LEU A 28 -17.34 -1.62 -4.34
N SER A 29 -17.79 -0.77 -5.26
CA SER A 29 -16.96 -0.28 -6.38
C SER A 29 -15.94 0.77 -5.89
N TRP A 30 -15.25 0.48 -4.80
CA TRP A 30 -14.28 1.37 -4.17
C TRP A 30 -12.98 1.41 -5.01
N GLY A 31 -12.40 2.61 -5.13
CA GLY A 31 -11.02 2.79 -5.62
C GLY A 31 -10.76 2.61 -7.13
N SER A 32 -11.79 2.38 -7.95
CA SER A 32 -11.60 2.17 -9.40
C SER A 32 -11.48 3.47 -10.21
N SER A 33 -12.07 4.57 -9.73
CA SER A 33 -12.14 5.86 -10.46
C SER A 33 -10.80 6.54 -10.66
N GLY A 34 -9.85 6.31 -9.74
CA GLY A 34 -8.53 6.94 -9.85
C GLY A 34 -7.73 6.48 -11.07
N PHE A 35 -8.00 5.29 -11.61
CA PHE A 35 -7.34 4.78 -12.82
C PHE A 35 -7.95 5.31 -14.12
N GLU A 36 -9.15 5.91 -14.06
CA GLU A 36 -9.84 6.48 -15.23
C GLU A 36 -9.34 7.91 -15.54
N ASP A 37 -8.78 8.59 -14.55
CA ASP A 37 -8.21 9.92 -14.72
C ASP A 37 -6.72 9.85 -15.13
N PRO A 38 -6.35 10.28 -16.35
CA PRO A 38 -4.96 10.32 -16.78
C PRO A 38 -4.08 11.25 -15.90
N ALA A 39 -4.68 12.22 -15.21
CA ALA A 39 -3.95 13.09 -14.29
C ALA A 39 -3.43 12.32 -13.06
N SER A 40 -4.00 11.17 -12.71
CA SER A 40 -3.49 10.30 -11.63
C SER A 40 -2.08 9.77 -11.90
N PHE A 41 -1.64 9.73 -13.17
CA PHE A 41 -0.30 9.31 -13.59
C PHE A 41 0.67 10.49 -13.79
N SER A 42 0.23 11.72 -13.50
CA SER A 42 1.03 12.94 -13.62
C SER A 42 1.76 13.29 -12.31
N ASN A 43 2.70 14.23 -12.35
CA ASN A 43 3.47 14.71 -11.19
C ASN A 43 4.32 13.63 -10.49
N LEU A 44 4.75 12.63 -11.26
CA LEU A 44 5.70 11.63 -10.80
C LEU A 44 7.14 12.14 -10.93
N PRO A 45 8.06 11.68 -10.07
CA PRO A 45 9.47 12.02 -10.19
C PRO A 45 10.06 11.53 -11.52
N SER A 46 11.15 12.14 -11.97
CA SER A 46 11.91 11.64 -13.12
C SER A 46 12.37 10.21 -12.88
N ARG A 47 12.62 9.47 -13.97
CA ARG A 47 13.04 8.06 -13.93
C ARG A 47 14.23 7.86 -12.97
N ASP A 48 15.27 8.68 -13.11
CA ASP A 48 16.47 8.59 -12.27
C ASP A 48 16.20 8.95 -10.80
N HIS A 49 15.34 9.95 -10.54
CA HIS A 49 15.00 10.32 -9.17
C HIS A 49 14.15 9.25 -8.47
N ALA A 50 13.27 8.59 -9.22
CA ALA A 50 12.50 7.46 -8.68
C ALA A 50 13.40 6.27 -8.34
N ILE A 51 14.35 5.92 -9.21
CA ILE A 51 15.36 4.88 -8.93
C ILE A 51 16.15 5.23 -7.67
N TYR A 52 16.60 6.48 -7.54
CA TYR A 52 17.30 6.93 -6.34
C TYR A 52 16.46 6.73 -5.06
N LEU A 53 15.18 7.08 -5.09
CA LEU A 53 14.25 6.89 -3.97
C LEU A 53 14.05 5.41 -3.64
N LEU A 54 13.86 4.55 -4.64
CA LEU A 54 13.68 3.10 -4.46
C LEU A 54 14.92 2.43 -3.86
N ASN A 55 16.11 2.80 -4.33
CA ASN A 55 17.37 2.33 -3.76
C ASN A 55 17.52 2.76 -2.29
N GLY A 56 17.08 3.98 -1.96
CA GLY A 56 17.03 4.46 -0.57
C GLY A 56 16.16 3.56 0.33
N VAL A 57 14.99 3.13 -0.16
CA VAL A 57 14.13 2.20 0.59
C VAL A 57 14.80 0.84 0.79
N GLN A 58 15.41 0.28 -0.25
CA GLN A 58 16.14 -0.99 -0.10
C GLN A 58 17.28 -0.87 0.91
N PHE A 59 18.02 0.23 0.91
CA PHE A 59 19.13 0.44 1.84
C PHE A 59 18.67 0.53 3.30
N HIS A 60 17.57 1.23 3.57
CA HIS A 60 17.09 1.46 4.94
C HIS A 60 16.19 0.35 5.47
N VAL A 61 15.38 -0.26 4.61
CA VAL A 61 14.26 -1.13 5.00
C VAL A 61 14.37 -2.52 4.37
N GLY A 62 15.13 -2.68 3.28
CA GLY A 62 15.25 -3.93 2.53
C GLY A 62 15.91 -5.10 3.28
N SER A 63 16.63 -4.84 4.38
CA SER A 63 17.15 -5.89 5.26
C SER A 63 16.09 -6.47 6.21
N LEU A 64 15.04 -5.70 6.50
CA LEU A 64 14.00 -6.05 7.48
C LEU A 64 12.69 -6.48 6.80
N TYR A 65 12.40 -5.97 5.59
CA TYR A 65 11.15 -6.22 4.89
C TYR A 65 11.41 -6.52 3.40
N HIS A 66 10.76 -7.58 2.90
CA HIS A 66 10.65 -7.82 1.47
C HIS A 66 9.47 -7.00 0.92
N LEU A 67 9.75 -5.79 0.45
CA LEU A 67 8.72 -4.85 -0.01
C LEU A 67 8.39 -4.97 -1.49
N TYR A 68 9.26 -5.61 -2.27
CA TYR A 68 9.04 -5.94 -3.68
C TYR A 68 10.14 -6.89 -4.17
N GLU A 69 9.84 -7.70 -5.18
CA GLU A 69 10.84 -8.43 -5.96
C GLU A 69 11.46 -7.50 -7.00
N GLU A 70 12.77 -7.28 -6.91
CA GLU A 70 13.47 -6.22 -7.66
C GLU A 70 13.35 -6.38 -9.18
N ARG A 71 13.46 -7.60 -9.71
CA ARG A 71 13.47 -7.81 -11.17
C ARG A 71 12.10 -7.52 -11.77
N GLN A 72 11.06 -8.20 -11.27
CA GLN A 72 9.69 -8.03 -11.72
C GLN A 72 9.22 -6.59 -11.54
N PHE A 73 9.59 -5.96 -10.41
CA PHE A 73 9.23 -4.58 -10.16
C PHE A 73 9.89 -3.62 -11.16
N MET A 74 11.20 -3.80 -11.42
CA MET A 74 11.95 -2.92 -12.33
C MET A 74 11.57 -3.11 -13.80
N ASP A 75 11.20 -4.31 -14.22
CA ASP A 75 10.68 -4.57 -15.57
C ASP A 75 9.39 -3.76 -15.81
N LEU A 76 8.46 -3.80 -14.85
CA LEU A 76 7.22 -3.01 -14.89
C LEU A 76 7.49 -1.51 -14.75
N PHE A 77 8.48 -1.11 -13.97
CA PHE A 77 8.92 0.28 -13.82
C PHE A 77 9.39 0.86 -15.15
N HIS A 78 10.25 0.15 -15.88
CA HIS A 78 10.72 0.60 -17.18
C HIS A 78 9.57 0.73 -18.19
N ALA A 79 8.70 -0.29 -18.27
CA ALA A 79 7.51 -0.24 -19.11
C ALA A 79 6.56 0.92 -18.75
N PHE A 80 6.44 1.23 -17.45
CA PHE A 80 5.64 2.34 -16.97
C PHE A 80 6.19 3.70 -17.39
N TYR A 81 7.50 3.91 -17.30
CA TYR A 81 8.09 5.18 -17.73
C TYR A 81 8.08 5.38 -19.25
N ASP A 82 7.86 4.33 -20.04
CA ASP A 82 7.65 4.43 -21.49
C ASP A 82 6.19 4.77 -21.82
N SER A 83 5.22 4.15 -21.12
CA SER A 83 3.78 4.41 -21.29
C SER A 83 3.01 4.43 -19.95
N PRO A 84 2.99 5.57 -19.21
CA PRO A 84 2.48 5.63 -17.84
C PRO A 84 1.01 5.24 -17.68
N VAL A 85 0.14 5.76 -18.54
CA VAL A 85 -1.32 5.54 -18.44
C VAL A 85 -1.65 4.08 -18.75
N GLU A 86 -1.06 3.52 -19.80
CA GLU A 86 -1.31 2.14 -20.24
C GLU A 86 -0.79 1.13 -19.22
N ALA A 87 0.49 1.25 -18.84
CA ALA A 87 1.12 0.32 -17.90
C ALA A 87 0.51 0.41 -16.50
N GLY A 88 0.18 1.62 -16.03
CA GLY A 88 -0.44 1.84 -14.73
C GLY A 88 -1.88 1.33 -14.64
N THR A 89 -2.65 1.45 -15.73
CA THR A 89 -4.02 0.90 -15.80
C THR A 89 -4.02 -0.62 -15.89
N LYS A 90 -3.03 -1.20 -16.60
CA LYS A 90 -2.86 -2.65 -16.72
C LYS A 90 -2.41 -3.29 -15.41
N ASN A 91 -1.50 -2.64 -14.69
CA ASN A 91 -0.89 -3.16 -13.47
C ASN A 91 -1.25 -2.29 -12.26
N LYS A 92 -2.54 -2.27 -11.91
CA LYS A 92 -3.10 -1.38 -10.87
C LYS A 92 -2.44 -1.54 -9.50
N ILE A 93 -2.27 -2.79 -9.05
CA ILE A 93 -1.73 -3.10 -7.72
C ILE A 93 -0.25 -2.71 -7.65
N TRP A 94 0.52 -3.02 -8.69
CA TRP A 94 1.91 -2.59 -8.83
C TRP A 94 2.04 -1.06 -8.81
N TYR A 95 1.15 -0.31 -9.49
CA TYR A 95 1.21 1.15 -9.47
C TYR A 95 0.96 1.73 -8.07
N ILE A 96 0.05 1.13 -7.30
CA ILE A 96 -0.20 1.49 -5.90
C ILE A 96 1.01 1.18 -5.03
N GLN A 97 1.63 0.01 -5.21
CA GLN A 97 2.88 -0.36 -4.54
C GLN A 97 3.98 0.66 -4.84
N PHE A 98 4.14 1.06 -6.11
CA PHE A 98 5.11 2.07 -6.52
C PHE A 98 4.86 3.42 -5.83
N LEU A 99 3.62 3.90 -5.80
CA LEU A 99 3.27 5.14 -5.07
C LEU A 99 3.54 5.03 -3.57
N ALA A 100 3.24 3.90 -2.95
CA ALA A 100 3.52 3.64 -1.54
C ALA A 100 5.02 3.64 -1.24
N LEU A 101 5.83 3.02 -2.11
CA LEU A 101 7.29 3.01 -2.00
C LEU A 101 7.87 4.42 -2.18
N LEU A 102 7.36 5.23 -3.11
CA LEU A 102 7.78 6.63 -3.27
C LEU A 102 7.44 7.47 -2.04
N ALA A 103 6.26 7.25 -1.45
CA ALA A 103 5.86 7.93 -0.22
C ALA A 103 6.81 7.55 0.93
N LEU A 104 7.06 6.26 1.12
CA LEU A 104 7.97 5.73 2.13
C LEU A 104 9.39 6.24 1.95
N ALA A 105 9.92 6.20 0.72
CA ALA A 105 11.25 6.71 0.38
C ALA A 105 11.42 8.18 0.78
N LYS A 106 10.43 9.01 0.47
CA LYS A 106 10.45 10.42 0.86
C LYS A 106 10.36 10.58 2.37
N ALA A 107 9.52 9.79 3.04
CA ALA A 107 9.40 9.82 4.48
C ALA A 107 10.72 9.49 5.17
N ILE A 108 11.44 8.46 4.73
CA ILE A 108 12.72 8.06 5.35
C ILE A 108 13.89 8.98 4.98
N SER A 109 13.97 9.46 3.73
CA SER A 109 15.14 10.21 3.26
C SER A 109 15.09 11.71 3.58
N ILE A 110 13.89 12.28 3.74
CA ILE A 110 13.72 13.73 3.89
C ILE A 110 13.36 14.03 5.36
N GLN A 111 14.24 14.79 6.02
CA GLN A 111 13.90 15.44 7.28
C GLN A 111 12.88 16.57 6.98
N PRO A 112 11.73 16.60 7.67
CA PRO A 112 10.75 17.63 7.45
C PRO A 112 11.33 18.98 7.85
N ALA A 113 11.05 20.01 7.06
CA ALA A 113 11.41 21.37 7.42
C ALA A 113 10.73 21.77 8.75
N SER A 114 11.37 22.65 9.52
CA SER A 114 10.81 23.15 10.78
C SER A 114 9.42 23.75 10.54
N GLY A 115 8.38 23.19 11.17
CA GLY A 115 7.00 23.62 11.03
C GLY A 115 6.20 22.95 9.90
N ALA A 116 6.72 21.92 9.24
CA ALA A 116 5.96 21.17 8.25
C ALA A 116 4.78 20.42 8.88
N THR A 117 3.58 20.61 8.33
CA THR A 117 2.33 20.00 8.80
C THR A 117 2.06 18.62 8.18
N ALA A 118 2.78 18.25 7.13
CA ALA A 118 2.63 16.99 6.42
C ALA A 118 3.97 16.27 6.27
N LEU A 119 3.90 14.93 6.33
CA LEU A 119 5.07 14.08 6.13
C LEU A 119 5.51 14.13 4.65
N PRO A 120 6.81 14.25 4.34
CA PRO A 120 7.29 14.15 2.98
C PRO A 120 6.80 12.86 2.31
N GLY A 121 6.16 12.99 1.15
CA GLY A 121 5.54 11.85 0.45
C GLY A 121 4.03 11.71 0.64
N SER A 122 3.39 12.59 1.41
CA SER A 122 1.94 12.59 1.65
C SER A 122 1.10 12.56 0.38
N GLU A 123 1.51 13.28 -0.67
CA GLU A 123 0.81 13.32 -1.95
C GLU A 123 0.74 11.94 -2.63
N PHE A 124 1.85 11.19 -2.58
CA PHE A 124 1.91 9.84 -3.15
C PHE A 124 1.13 8.84 -2.30
N PHE A 125 1.20 8.97 -0.97
CA PHE A 125 0.40 8.17 -0.05
C PHE A 125 -1.10 8.37 -0.26
N LEU A 126 -1.57 9.62 -0.27
CA LEU A 126 -2.98 9.94 -0.47
C LEU A 126 -3.47 9.44 -1.82
N ARG A 127 -2.63 9.54 -2.86
CA ARG A 127 -2.94 8.99 -4.18
C ARG A 127 -3.05 7.46 -4.14
N ALA A 128 -2.10 6.77 -3.52
CA ALA A 128 -2.13 5.31 -3.37
C ALA A 128 -3.42 4.83 -2.67
N ILE A 129 -3.80 5.49 -1.57
CA ILE A 129 -5.02 5.14 -0.82
C ILE A 129 -6.29 5.41 -1.64
N LYS A 130 -6.36 6.54 -2.37
CA LYS A 130 -7.51 6.85 -3.25
C LYS A 130 -7.68 5.84 -4.38
N MET A 131 -6.58 5.26 -4.85
CA MET A 131 -6.56 4.30 -5.95
C MET A 131 -6.60 2.84 -5.47
N LEU A 132 -6.68 2.59 -4.16
CA LEU A 132 -6.66 1.24 -3.61
C LEU A 132 -7.93 0.48 -4.03
N PRO A 133 -7.83 -0.62 -4.78
CA PRO A 133 -8.98 -1.33 -5.30
C PRO A 133 -9.69 -2.09 -4.17
N ASP A 134 -10.92 -2.52 -4.46
CA ASP A 134 -11.70 -3.36 -3.55
C ASP A 134 -10.90 -4.62 -3.11
N PRO A 135 -11.05 -5.09 -1.86
CA PRO A 135 -10.36 -6.27 -1.35
C PRO A 135 -10.50 -7.50 -2.24
N SER A 136 -11.63 -7.65 -2.95
CA SER A 136 -11.85 -8.73 -3.92
C SER A 136 -10.81 -8.74 -5.03
N TYR A 137 -10.41 -7.56 -5.51
CA TYR A 137 -9.42 -7.39 -6.58
C TYR A 137 -7.99 -7.57 -6.05
N LEU A 138 -7.71 -7.20 -4.81
CA LEU A 138 -6.40 -7.42 -4.18
C LEU A 138 -6.02 -8.90 -4.11
N ILE A 139 -7.00 -9.80 -3.99
CA ILE A 139 -6.77 -11.26 -3.96
C ILE A 139 -6.21 -11.76 -5.31
N SER A 140 -6.49 -11.07 -6.42
CA SER A 140 -5.98 -11.47 -7.75
C SER A 140 -4.45 -11.45 -7.84
N ASP A 141 -3.80 -10.55 -7.09
CA ASP A 141 -2.35 -10.47 -6.95
C ASP A 141 -2.00 -10.24 -5.47
N ALA A 142 -2.26 -11.28 -4.67
CA ALA A 142 -2.17 -11.20 -3.22
C ALA A 142 -0.76 -10.84 -2.72
N LEU A 143 0.30 -11.26 -3.43
CA LEU A 143 1.67 -10.96 -3.03
C LEU A 143 1.96 -9.47 -3.15
N THR A 144 1.77 -8.89 -4.34
CA THR A 144 1.98 -7.46 -4.60
C THR A 144 1.04 -6.61 -3.75
N ALA A 145 -0.19 -7.08 -3.49
CA ALA A 145 -1.12 -6.41 -2.58
C ALA A 145 -0.59 -6.37 -1.14
N VAL A 146 -0.08 -7.47 -0.61
CA VAL A 146 0.50 -7.52 0.76
C VAL A 146 1.73 -6.61 0.84
N GLU A 147 2.58 -6.63 -0.16
CA GLU A 147 3.76 -5.76 -0.25
C GLU A 147 3.39 -4.26 -0.28
N ALA A 148 2.36 -3.90 -1.06
CA ALA A 148 1.83 -2.55 -1.12
C ALA A 148 1.26 -2.11 0.24
N LEU A 149 0.44 -2.96 0.87
CA LEU A 149 -0.13 -2.69 2.19
C LEU A 149 0.95 -2.60 3.28
N CYS A 150 1.99 -3.43 3.20
CA CYS A 150 3.15 -3.36 4.10
C CYS A 150 3.88 -2.02 3.95
N SER A 151 4.13 -1.57 2.70
CA SER A 151 4.75 -0.28 2.42
C SER A 151 3.92 0.90 2.95
N ILE A 152 2.59 0.83 2.82
CA ILE A 152 1.64 1.79 3.38
C ILE A 152 1.72 1.82 4.92
N ALA A 153 1.75 0.66 5.57
CA ALA A 153 1.83 0.55 7.02
C ALA A 153 3.13 1.16 7.57
N LEU A 154 4.27 0.89 6.90
CA LEU A 154 5.56 1.48 7.28
C LEU A 154 5.57 3.01 7.15
N TYR A 155 4.93 3.55 6.11
CA TYR A 155 4.78 5.01 5.97
C TYR A 155 3.98 5.61 7.14
N LEU A 156 2.87 4.97 7.54
CA LEU A 156 2.09 5.39 8.70
C LEU A 156 2.89 5.31 10.00
N GLN A 157 3.71 4.29 10.16
CA GLN A 157 4.61 4.16 11.30
C GLN A 157 5.64 5.30 11.35
N CYS A 158 6.20 5.71 10.20
CA CYS A 158 7.06 6.89 10.13
C CYS A 158 6.32 8.19 10.53
N ALA A 159 5.03 8.30 10.20
CA ALA A 159 4.21 9.45 10.60
C ALA A 159 3.97 9.47 12.12
N ASP A 160 3.60 8.33 12.70
CA ASP A 160 3.31 8.20 14.13
C ASP A 160 4.54 8.44 15.02
N GLN A 161 5.68 7.83 14.67
CA GLN A 161 6.94 8.03 15.40
C GLN A 161 7.38 9.50 15.41
N ARG A 162 7.13 10.23 14.33
CA ARG A 162 7.40 11.67 14.29
C ARG A 162 6.43 12.47 15.16
N ASN A 163 5.15 12.14 15.13
CA ASN A 163 4.17 12.77 16.01
C ASN A 163 4.54 12.57 17.49
N ALA A 164 4.95 11.35 17.86
CA ALA A 164 5.45 11.04 19.20
C ALA A 164 6.70 11.88 19.55
N ALA A 165 7.68 12.00 18.63
CA ALA A 165 8.87 12.83 18.85
C ALA A 165 8.54 14.31 19.12
N TYR A 166 7.57 14.89 18.40
CA TYR A 166 7.11 16.26 18.66
C TYR A 166 6.50 16.42 20.05
N ILE A 167 5.70 15.45 20.52
CA ILE A 167 5.12 15.46 21.86
C ILE A 167 6.22 15.41 22.92
N TYR A 168 7.20 14.52 22.78
CA TYR A 168 8.32 14.41 23.74
C TYR A 168 9.18 15.67 23.79
N VAL A 169 9.49 16.30 22.66
CA VAL A 169 10.26 17.56 22.64
C VAL A 169 9.45 18.70 23.29
N GLY A 170 8.15 18.80 22.99
CA GLY A 170 7.28 19.82 23.58
C GLY A 170 7.15 19.68 25.10
N SER A 171 6.94 18.47 25.61
CA SER A 171 6.79 18.23 27.05
C SER A 171 8.08 18.53 27.84
N ASN A 172 9.26 18.21 27.31
CA ASN A 172 10.52 18.49 28.00
C ASN A 172 10.86 20.00 28.03
N THR A 173 10.53 20.76 26.98
CA THR A 173 10.77 22.23 26.99
C THR A 173 9.90 22.98 27.99
N ILE A 174 8.65 22.54 28.22
CA ILE A 174 7.73 23.18 29.18
C ILE A 174 8.18 22.91 30.62
N ASP A 175 8.64 21.70 30.92
CA ASP A 175 9.09 21.32 32.26
C ASP A 175 10.41 22.03 32.63
N VAL A 176 11.33 22.20 31.67
CA VAL A 176 12.58 22.94 31.86
C VAL A 176 12.34 24.45 32.03
N LEU A 177 11.38 25.05 31.32
CA LEU A 177 11.02 26.46 31.50
C LEU A 177 10.36 26.75 32.87
N LEU A 178 9.61 25.79 33.43
CA LEU A 178 9.04 25.89 34.77
C LEU A 178 10.09 25.71 35.89
N GLN A 179 11.18 24.98 35.65
CA GLN A 179 12.29 24.86 36.60
C GLN A 179 13.28 26.03 36.58
N ILE A 180 13.33 26.85 35.52
CA ILE A 180 14.21 28.04 35.46
C ILE A 180 13.58 29.26 36.16
N HIS A 181 12.29 29.22 36.47
CA HIS A 181 11.56 30.31 37.13
C HIS A 181 11.41 30.16 38.67
N HIS A 182 12.20 29.28 39.29
CA HIS A 182 12.27 29.10 40.75
C HIS A 182 13.69 29.28 41.30
#